data_AF-A0A089PCF8-F1
#
_entry.id   AF-A0A089PCF8-F1
#
_cell.length_a   1.000
_cell.length_b   1.000
_cell.length_c   1.000
_cell.angle_alpha   90.00
_cell.angle_beta   90.00
_cell.angle_gamma   90.00
#
_symmetry.space_group_name_H-M   'P 1'
#
loop_
_entity.id
_entity.type
_entity.pdbx_description
1 polymer ?
#
loop_
_entity_poly.entity_id
_entity_poly.type
_entity_poly.pdbx_seq_one_letter_code
_entity_poly.pdbx_strand_id
1 'polypeptide(L)' 'MSLYINLAEQIKLDVDTIWHLACPASPIHFQFNPIKTAKTSFLGTYDLLGFSRRVGTRILFASISEVYGNPEIHPQL' A
#
# COMPACT_ATOMS: atom_id res chain seq x y z
N MET A 1 -21.58 10.27 -2.52
CA MET A 1 -21.38 8.81 -2.63
C MET A 1 -20.40 8.53 -3.78
N SER A 2 -19.10 8.81 -3.58
CA SER A 2 -18.04 8.52 -4.56
C SER A 2 -16.96 7.73 -3.83
N LEU A 3 -17.27 6.47 -3.51
CA LEU A 3 -16.58 5.78 -2.41
C LEU A 3 -15.45 4.85 -2.83
N TYR A 4 -15.24 4.62 -4.14
CA TYR A 4 -14.13 3.82 -4.64
C TYR A 4 -13.67 4.38 -5.99
N ILE A 5 -12.65 5.25 -5.94
CA ILE A 5 -11.87 5.58 -7.12
C ILE A 5 -10.81 4.48 -7.25
N ASN A 6 -10.92 3.67 -8.30
CA ASN A 6 -9.86 2.74 -8.69
C ASN A 6 -8.71 3.56 -9.28
N LEU A 7 -7.62 3.73 -8.53
CA LEU A 7 -6.45 4.49 -9.00
C LEU A 7 -5.83 3.85 -10.24
N ALA A 8 -5.90 2.52 -10.35
CA ALA A 8 -5.32 1.81 -11.48
C ALA A 8 -5.93 2.26 -12.79
N GLU A 9 -7.23 2.55 -12.85
CA GLU A 9 -7.89 2.99 -14.09
C GLU A 9 -7.60 4.46 -14.45
N GLN A 10 -7.26 5.27 -13.45
CA GLN A 10 -7.00 6.70 -13.64
C GLN A 10 -5.55 7.00 -14.04
N ILE A 11 -4.60 6.18 -13.61
CA ILE A 11 -3.18 6.37 -13.93
C ILE A 11 -2.92 5.89 -15.37
N LYS A 12 -2.69 6.85 -16.28
CA LYS A 12 -2.35 6.61 -17.70
C LYS A 12 -0.91 7.04 -18.01
N LEU A 13 0.00 6.73 -17.10
CA LEU A 13 1.42 7.06 -17.22
C LEU A 13 2.19 5.79 -17.59
N ASP A 14 3.21 5.94 -18.44
CA ASP A 14 4.23 4.93 -18.63
C ASP A 14 5.35 5.20 -17.62
N VAL A 15 5.70 4.19 -16.81
CA VAL A 15 6.70 4.32 -15.74
C VAL A 15 7.62 3.11 -15.69
N ASP A 16 8.91 3.35 -15.48
CA ASP A 16 9.91 2.29 -15.39
C ASP A 16 9.88 1.55 -14.05
N THR A 17 9.43 2.20 -12.98
CA THR A 17 9.35 1.61 -11.63
C THR A 17 8.33 2.36 -10.77
N ILE A 18 7.65 1.64 -9.87
CA ILE A 18 6.71 2.19 -8.88
C ILE A 18 7.31 2.05 -7.48
N TRP A 19 7.30 3.14 -6.70
CA TRP A 19 7.70 3.15 -5.29
C TRP A 19 6.46 3.40 -4.42
N HIS A 20 5.87 2.32 -3.89
CA HIS A 20 4.64 2.39 -3.10
C HIS A 20 4.95 2.56 -1.62
N LEU A 21 4.96 3.82 -1.19
CA LEU A 21 5.27 4.27 0.18
C LEU A 21 4.07 4.93 0.87
N ALA A 22 2.91 5.00 0.20
CA ALA A 22 1.78 5.78 0.65
C ALA A 22 0.95 5.02 1.70
N CYS A 23 1.21 5.28 2.98
CA CYS A 23 0.42 4.80 4.12
C CYS A 23 0.74 5.65 5.37
N PRO A 24 -0.22 5.95 6.26
CA PRO A 24 0.11 6.49 7.58
C PRO A 24 1.02 5.51 8.36
N ALA A 25 2.23 5.93 8.70
CA ALA A 25 3.21 5.04 9.37
C ALA A 25 3.25 5.17 10.90
N SER A 26 2.84 6.32 11.45
CA SER A 26 2.85 6.53 12.91
C SER A 26 1.69 5.76 13.58
N PRO A 27 1.92 5.06 14.71
CA PRO A 27 0.86 4.40 15.47
C PRO A 27 -0.32 5.30 15.79
N ILE A 28 -0.06 6.54 16.18
CA ILE A 28 -1.09 7.53 16.49
C ILE A 28 -1.95 7.80 15.24
N HIS A 29 -1.33 7.93 14.07
CA HIS A 29 -2.02 8.30 12.84
C HIS A 29 -2.79 7.14 12.21
N PHE A 30 -2.24 5.92 12.21
CA PHE A 30 -2.95 4.78 11.63
C PHE A 30 -4.09 4.28 12.52
N GLN A 31 -4.03 4.52 13.84
CA GLN A 31 -5.11 4.23 14.79
C GLN A 31 -6.22 5.29 14.81
N PHE A 32 -5.92 6.54 14.45
CA PHE A 32 -6.91 7.63 14.46
C PHE A 32 -8.11 7.33 13.55
N ASN A 33 -7.88 6.73 12.37
CA ASN A 33 -8.95 6.31 11.47
C ASN A 33 -8.61 4.94 10.84
N PRO A 34 -8.91 3.83 11.53
CA PRO A 34 -8.48 2.50 11.12
C PRO A 34 -9.13 2.05 9.81
N ILE A 35 -10.37 2.47 9.55
CA ILE A 35 -11.07 2.17 8.29
C ILE A 35 -10.35 2.83 7.11
N LYS A 36 -9.97 4.11 7.26
CA LYS A 36 -9.22 4.83 6.23
C LYS A 36 -7.85 4.20 6.03
N THR A 37 -7.13 3.91 7.11
CA THR A 37 -5.82 3.23 7.05
C THR A 37 -5.94 1.92 6.29
N ALA A 38 -6.84 1.02 6.69
CA ALA A 38 -7.02 -0.27 6.04
C ALA A 38 -7.35 -0.12 4.55
N LYS A 39 -8.23 0.83 4.19
CA LYS A 39 -8.54 1.13 2.79
C LYS A 39 -7.32 1.63 2.02
N THR A 40 -6.56 2.58 2.57
CA THR A 40 -5.35 3.10 1.93
C THR A 40 -4.30 1.99 1.74
N SER A 41 -4.02 1.20 2.78
CA SER A 41 -3.01 0.13 2.73
C SER A 41 -3.43 -1.01 1.79
N PHE A 42 -4.69 -1.43 1.80
CA PHE A 42 -5.14 -2.57 1.00
C PHE A 42 -5.52 -2.17 -0.43
N LEU A 43 -6.44 -1.22 -0.60
CA LEU A 43 -6.97 -0.88 -1.93
C LEU A 43 -5.96 -0.11 -2.76
N GLY A 44 -5.19 0.79 -2.14
CA GLY A 44 -4.12 1.48 -2.85
C GLY A 44 -3.07 0.51 -3.39
N THR A 45 -2.73 -0.51 -2.59
CA THR A 45 -1.82 -1.58 -3.03
C THR A 45 -2.43 -2.43 -4.14
N TYR A 46 -3.70 -2.83 -4.00
CA TYR A 46 -4.42 -3.60 -5.02
C TYR A 46 -4.46 -2.86 -6.37
N ASP A 47 -4.78 -1.58 -6.35
CA ASP A 47 -4.83 -0.73 -7.54
C ASP A 47 -3.44 -0.59 -8.18
N LEU A 48 -2.40 -0.33 -7.40
CA LEU A 48 -1.04 -0.20 -7.93
C LEU A 48 -0.50 -1.52 -8.51
N LEU A 49 -0.87 -2.67 -7.94
CA LEU A 49 -0.56 -3.97 -8.53
C LEU A 49 -1.28 -4.19 -9.86
N GLY A 50 -2.55 -3.78 -9.95
CA GLY A 50 -3.31 -3.80 -11.20
C GLY A 50 -2.69 -2.90 -12.28
N PHE A 51 -2.28 -1.69 -11.90
CA PHE A 51 -1.55 -0.77 -12.76
C PHE A 51 -0.21 -1.37 -13.20
N SER A 52 0.60 -1.88 -12.26
CA SER A 52 1.93 -2.40 -12.56
C SER A 52 1.88 -3.58 -13.52
N ARG A 53 0.90 -4.47 -13.34
CA ARG A 53 0.62 -5.58 -14.25
C ARG A 53 0.26 -5.09 -15.66
N ARG A 54 -0.54 -4.03 -15.77
CA ARG A 54 -0.96 -3.47 -17.07
C ARG A 54 0.20 -2.86 -17.84
N VAL A 55 1.07 -2.10 -17.17
CA VAL A 55 2.21 -1.43 -17.83
C VAL A 55 3.48 -2.29 -17.88
N GLY A 56 3.50 -3.45 -17.23
CA GLY A 56 4.65 -4.36 -17.23
C GLY A 56 5.83 -3.88 -16.37
N THR A 57 5.57 -3.09 -15.32
CA THR A 57 6.60 -2.47 -14.49
C THR A 57 6.77 -3.17 -13.13
N ARG A 58 7.93 -2.97 -12.51
CA ARG A 58 8.21 -3.47 -11.15
C ARG A 58 7.75 -2.49 -10.09
N ILE A 59 7.33 -3.03 -8.95
CA ILE A 59 6.91 -2.26 -7.79
C ILE A 59 7.80 -2.59 -6.59
N LEU A 60 8.25 -1.54 -5.90
CA LEU A 60 8.81 -1.62 -4.56
C LEU A 60 7.68 -1.27 -3.58
N PHE A 61 7.42 -2.17 -2.64
CA PHE A 61 6.41 -2.00 -1.60
C PHE A 61 7.07 -1.84 -0.24
N ALA A 62 6.82 -0.72 0.44
CA ALA A 62 7.28 -0.53 1.82
C ALA A 62 6.34 -1.22 2.80
N SER A 63 6.69 -2.46 3.16
CA SER A 63 6.11 -3.15 4.31
C SER A 63 6.71 -2.63 5.62
N ILE A 64 6.13 -3.06 6.75
CA ILE A 64 6.58 -2.70 8.10
C ILE A 64 6.66 -3.97 8.96
N SER A 65 7.48 -3.95 10.02
CA SER A 65 7.69 -5.10 10.91
C SER A 65 6.44 -5.48 11.71
N GLU A 66 5.45 -4.61 11.80
CA GLU A 66 4.17 -4.87 12.45
C GLU A 66 3.40 -6.04 11.81
N VAL A 67 3.75 -6.47 10.59
CA VAL A 67 3.24 -7.72 10.00
C VAL A 67 3.51 -8.94 10.88
N TYR A 68 4.58 -8.90 11.67
CA TYR A 68 4.96 -9.99 12.58
C TYR A 68 4.19 -9.93 13.92
N GLY A 69 3.55 -8.81 14.24
CA GLY A 69 2.81 -8.63 15.49
C GLY A 69 3.71 -8.78 16.72
N ASN A 70 3.46 -9.82 17.52
CA ASN A 70 4.22 -10.15 18.72
C ASN A 70 4.92 -11.51 18.56
N PRO A 71 6.04 -11.58 17.80
CA PRO A 71 6.70 -12.85 17.51
C PRO A 71 7.51 -13.36 18.71
N GLU A 72 7.60 -14.68 18.88
CA GLU A 72 8.43 -15.31 19.93
C GLU A 72 9.93 -15.13 19.68
N ILE A 73 10.33 -15.02 18.42
CA ILE A 73 11.71 -14.78 17.97
C ILE A 73 11.72 -13.52 17.12
N HIS A 74 12.67 -12.62 17.39
CA HIS A 74 12.78 -11.38 16.63
C HIS A 74 13.17 -11.67 15.16
N PRO A 75 12.36 -11.26 14.17
CA PRO A 75 12.53 -11.70 12.78
C PRO A 75 13.75 -11.09 12.06
N GLN A 76 14.41 -10.09 12.65
CA GLN A 76 15.61 -9.44 12.12
C GLN A 76 16.86 -9.68 12.98
N LEU A 77 16.82 -10.65 13.92
CA LEU A 77 18.00 -11.12 14.67
C LEU A 77 18.66 -12.31 13.98
#